data_AF-A0A929E7M4-F1
#
_entry.id   AF-A0A929E7M4-F1
#
_cell.length_a   1.000
_cell.length_b   1.000
_cell.length_c   1.000
_cell.angle_alpha   90.00
_cell.angle_beta   90.00
_cell.angle_gamma   90.00
#
_symmetry.space_group_name_H-M   'P 1'
#
loop_
_entity.id
_entity.type
_entity.pdbx_description
1 polymer ?
#
loop_
_entity_poly.entity_id
_entity_poly.type
_entity_poly.pdbx_seq_one_letter_code
_entity_poly.pdbx_strand_id
1 'polypeptide(L)'
;MKIIIFITLLSISFFQTNVYASHKIQVMALFTDKVMISIDGKQKILKKGDVFQGVKLISSDSHGALLELHGKKRQFKLGSSISTKFKKPDPSQEFIVWKDLTHMFRIDGKINNTSVKFLIDTGASAIALNSNTARKIGLDYKKGLPLQATTASGIAKGYQVTLNQVKLGHIKLYNVKAAVLEGSFPTEVLLGQTFLSRIHMTRDGDKMILKKKF
;
A
#
# COMPACT_ATOMS: atom_id res chain seq x y z
N MET A 1 -74.30 23.37 35.56
CA MET A 1 -73.67 22.46 34.59
C MET A 1 -72.20 22.85 34.48
N LYS A 2 -71.27 22.10 35.09
CA LYS A 2 -69.82 22.39 35.11
C LYS A 2 -69.12 21.49 34.08
N ILE A 3 -68.32 22.08 33.19
CA ILE A 3 -67.50 21.36 32.20
C ILE A 3 -66.07 21.32 32.75
N ILE A 4 -65.53 20.11 32.94
CA ILE A 4 -64.15 19.85 33.36
C ILE A 4 -63.37 19.47 32.09
N ILE A 5 -62.33 20.22 31.76
CA ILE A 5 -61.40 19.93 30.65
C ILE A 5 -60.20 19.19 31.23
N PHE A 6 -59.96 17.96 30.79
CA PHE A 6 -58.78 17.16 31.11
C PHE A 6 -57.70 17.42 30.05
N ILE A 7 -56.57 18.01 30.45
CA ILE A 7 -55.39 18.18 29.59
C ILE A 7 -54.47 16.98 29.86
N THR A 8 -54.36 16.07 28.91
CA THR A 8 -53.34 15.01 28.91
C THR A 8 -52.04 15.53 28.31
N LEU A 9 -51.01 15.66 29.15
CA LEU A 9 -49.65 16.07 28.78
C LEU A 9 -48.88 14.83 28.29
N LEU A 10 -48.62 14.74 26.98
CA LEU A 10 -47.85 13.65 26.38
C LEU A 10 -46.34 13.90 26.58
N SER A 11 -45.71 13.11 27.45
CA SER A 11 -44.27 13.18 27.73
C SER A 11 -43.49 12.46 26.62
N ILE A 12 -42.82 13.22 25.74
CA ILE A 12 -41.92 12.65 24.72
C ILE A 12 -40.54 12.43 25.36
N SER A 13 -40.25 11.18 25.72
CA SER A 13 -38.90 10.78 26.15
C SER A 13 -37.95 10.76 24.96
N PHE A 14 -37.00 11.70 24.91
CA PHE A 14 -35.88 11.69 23.98
C PHE A 14 -34.91 10.56 24.33
N PHE A 15 -34.94 9.45 23.59
CA PHE A 15 -33.85 8.48 23.60
C PHE A 15 -32.63 9.09 22.88
N GLN A 16 -31.61 9.49 23.65
CA GLN A 16 -30.32 9.87 23.08
C GLN A 16 -29.59 8.61 22.61
N THR A 17 -29.58 8.37 21.30
CA THR A 17 -28.67 7.39 20.72
C THR A 17 -27.26 7.97 20.69
N ASN A 18 -26.34 7.39 21.46
CA ASN A 18 -24.91 7.66 21.33
C ASN A 18 -24.44 7.18 19.95
N VAL A 19 -24.36 8.09 18.99
CA VAL A 19 -23.75 7.81 17.69
C VAL A 19 -22.23 7.82 17.88
N TYR A 20 -21.66 6.65 18.16
CA TYR A 20 -20.21 6.50 18.12
C TYR A 20 -19.73 6.62 16.67
N ALA A 21 -19.16 7.77 16.33
CA ALA A 21 -18.53 7.98 15.04
C ALA A 21 -17.43 6.93 14.83
N SER A 22 -17.56 6.13 13.78
CA SER A 22 -16.56 5.13 13.38
C SER A 22 -15.33 5.86 12.83
N HIS A 23 -14.34 6.12 13.68
CA HIS A 23 -13.08 6.74 13.26
C HIS A 23 -12.35 5.81 12.28
N LYS A 24 -12.01 6.31 11.10
CA LYS A 24 -11.28 5.55 10.08
C LYS A 24 -9.79 5.72 10.30
N ILE A 25 -9.14 4.73 10.88
CA ILE A 25 -7.70 4.74 11.17
C ILE A 25 -6.95 4.02 10.05
N GLN A 26 -5.88 4.62 9.54
CA GLN A 26 -5.00 4.03 8.53
C GLN A 26 -3.54 4.18 8.93
N VAL A 27 -2.75 3.11 8.80
CA VAL A 27 -1.29 3.17 8.96
C VAL A 27 -0.64 3.46 7.62
N MET A 28 0.02 4.61 7.52
CA MET A 28 0.57 5.15 6.27
C MET A 28 2.07 4.94 6.12
N ALA A 29 2.81 4.90 7.24
CA ALA A 29 4.24 4.61 7.27
C ALA A 29 4.61 3.97 8.60
N LEU A 30 5.62 3.11 8.57
CA LEU A 30 6.12 2.34 9.71
C LEU A 30 7.62 2.53 9.85
N PHE A 31 8.05 2.83 11.07
CA PHE A 31 9.44 3.01 11.45
C PHE A 31 9.67 2.34 12.82
N THR A 32 10.93 2.13 13.17
CA THR A 32 11.29 1.81 14.55
C THR A 32 10.82 2.93 15.48
N ASP A 33 9.97 2.58 16.44
CA ASP A 33 9.37 3.48 17.46
C ASP A 33 8.54 4.66 16.93
N LYS A 34 8.27 4.73 15.63
CA LYS A 34 7.36 5.73 15.05
C LYS A 34 6.40 5.13 14.03
N VAL A 35 5.21 5.71 13.96
CA VAL A 35 4.20 5.38 12.95
C VAL A 35 3.62 6.67 12.38
N MET A 36 3.39 6.72 11.07
CA MET A 36 2.52 7.74 10.49
C MET A 36 1.12 7.15 10.36
N ILE A 37 0.14 7.78 11.01
CA ILE A 37 -1.26 7.38 10.91
C ILE A 37 -2.11 8.50 10.33
N SER A 38 -3.21 8.11 9.67
CA SER A 38 -4.33 8.99 9.34
C SER A 38 -5.55 8.57 10.14
N ILE A 39 -6.20 9.54 10.79
CA ILE A 39 -7.48 9.36 11.47
C ILE A 39 -8.43 10.41 10.91
N ASP A 40 -9.52 9.96 10.29
CA ASP A 40 -10.53 10.81 9.67
C ASP A 40 -9.94 11.86 8.72
N GLY A 41 -8.91 11.45 7.97
CA GLY A 41 -8.19 12.28 7.00
C GLY A 41 -7.06 13.12 7.59
N LYS A 42 -6.98 13.32 8.91
CA LYS A 42 -5.90 14.06 9.55
C LYS A 42 -4.70 13.14 9.80
N GLN A 43 -3.53 13.56 9.33
CA GLN A 43 -2.30 12.76 9.40
C GLN A 43 -1.43 13.23 10.58
N LYS A 44 -0.82 12.27 11.28
CA LYS A 44 0.17 12.57 12.32
C LYS A 44 1.19 11.45 12.44
N ILE A 45 2.45 11.83 12.65
CA ILE A 45 3.49 10.91 13.13
C ILE A 45 3.36 10.80 14.63
N LEU A 46 3.22 9.57 15.13
CA LEU A 46 3.30 9.24 16.54
C LEU A 46 4.65 8.58 16.82
N LYS A 47 5.31 9.01 17.89
CA LYS A 47 6.39 8.25 18.53
C LYS A 47 5.79 7.34 19.60
N LYS A 48 6.55 6.34 20.04
CA LYS A 48 6.15 5.46 21.15
C LYS A 48 5.68 6.29 22.36
N GLY A 49 4.46 6.02 22.82
CA GLY A 49 3.81 6.74 23.91
C GLY A 49 2.88 7.87 23.48
N ASP A 50 3.05 8.43 22.28
CA ASP A 50 2.23 9.53 21.79
C ASP A 50 0.78 9.10 21.56
N VAL A 51 -0.14 10.04 21.77
CA VAL A 51 -1.58 9.87 21.58
C VAL A 51 -2.09 10.87 20.54
N PHE A 52 -2.93 10.41 19.62
CA PHE A 52 -3.63 11.26 18.67
C PHE A 52 -5.04 10.74 18.42
N GLN A 53 -6.05 11.59 18.68
CA GLN A 53 -7.48 11.26 18.57
C GLN A 53 -7.85 9.91 19.22
N GLY A 54 -7.38 9.70 20.45
CA GLY A 54 -7.67 8.48 21.23
C GLY A 54 -6.86 7.24 20.82
N VAL A 55 -5.93 7.38 19.87
CA VAL A 55 -5.03 6.30 19.42
C VAL A 55 -3.65 6.50 20.02
N LYS A 56 -3.18 5.54 20.80
CA LYS A 56 -1.84 5.56 21.40
C LYS A 56 -0.90 4.60 20.68
N LEU A 57 0.32 5.02 20.37
CA LEU A 57 1.36 4.12 19.89
C LEU A 57 2.02 3.39 21.07
N ILE A 58 1.94 2.06 21.08
CA ILE A 58 2.61 1.21 22.08
C ILE A 58 4.00 0.76 21.61
N SER A 59 4.10 0.33 20.35
CA SER A 59 5.37 -0.02 19.70
C SER A 59 5.21 -0.04 18.18
N SER A 60 6.30 0.13 17.44
CA SER A 60 6.33 -0.10 15.99
C SER A 60 7.71 -0.50 15.49
N ASP A 61 7.71 -1.26 14.41
CA ASP A 61 8.87 -1.61 13.61
C ASP A 61 8.54 -1.48 12.12
N SER A 62 9.39 -2.00 11.23
CA SER A 62 9.15 -2.00 9.78
C SER A 62 7.99 -2.91 9.32
N HIS A 63 7.52 -3.83 10.17
CA HIS A 63 6.50 -4.83 9.83
C HIS A 63 5.11 -4.45 10.35
N GLY A 64 5.03 -3.76 11.49
CA GLY A 64 3.78 -3.32 12.08
C GLY A 64 3.89 -2.33 13.22
N ALA A 65 2.73 -1.83 13.66
CA ALA A 65 2.57 -1.01 14.85
C ALA A 65 1.51 -1.61 15.77
N LEU A 66 1.82 -1.67 17.06
CA LEU A 66 0.86 -1.98 18.11
C LEU A 66 0.22 -0.66 18.58
N LEU A 67 -1.06 -0.48 18.30
CA LEU A 67 -1.82 0.70 18.69
C LEU A 67 -2.86 0.34 19.75
N GLU A 68 -3.08 1.24 20.69
CA GLU A 68 -4.13 1.12 21.70
C GLU A 68 -5.28 2.09 21.40
N LEU A 69 -6.50 1.55 21.43
CA LEU A 69 -7.75 2.22 21.07
C LEU A 69 -8.81 1.84 22.10
N HIS A 70 -9.36 2.80 22.84
CA HIS A 70 -10.36 2.53 23.88
C HIS A 70 -9.91 1.43 24.87
N GLY A 71 -8.63 1.45 25.27
CA GLY A 71 -8.02 0.46 26.15
C GLY A 71 -7.74 -0.91 25.51
N LYS A 72 -8.05 -1.11 24.22
CA LYS A 72 -7.77 -2.35 23.48
C LYS A 72 -6.55 -2.18 22.58
N LYS A 73 -5.54 -3.02 22.79
CA LYS A 73 -4.34 -3.09 21.94
C LYS A 73 -4.60 -3.92 20.69
N ARG A 74 -4.17 -3.44 19.53
CA ARG A 74 -4.30 -4.13 18.23
C ARG A 74 -3.06 -3.92 17.37
N GLN A 75 -2.66 -4.96 16.64
CA GLN A 75 -1.54 -4.90 15.70
C GLN A 75 -2.02 -4.41 14.32
N PHE A 76 -1.28 -3.48 13.74
CA PHE A 76 -1.54 -2.90 12.43
C PHE A 76 -0.33 -3.11 11.52
N LYS A 77 -0.60 -3.32 10.24
CA LYS A 77 0.43 -3.39 9.20
C LYS A 77 0.34 -2.15 8.32
N LEU A 78 1.40 -1.86 7.56
CA LEU A 78 1.38 -0.80 6.56
C LEU A 78 0.19 -0.98 5.61
N GLY A 79 -0.59 0.08 5.40
CA GLY A 79 -1.79 0.05 4.54
C GLY A 79 -3.01 -0.63 5.15
N SER A 80 -2.94 -1.13 6.40
CA SER A 80 -4.13 -1.61 7.10
C SER A 80 -5.03 -0.42 7.48
N SER A 81 -6.34 -0.54 7.20
CA SER A 81 -7.36 0.41 7.62
C SER A 81 -8.35 -0.27 8.56
N ILE A 82 -8.72 0.39 9.65
CA ILE A 82 -9.91 0.02 10.42
C ILE A 82 -11.11 0.74 9.78
N SER A 83 -12.01 -0.05 9.22
CA SER A 83 -13.44 0.26 9.19
C SER A 83 -14.10 -0.86 9.96
N THR A 84 -15.02 -0.56 10.88
CA THR A 84 -15.80 -1.53 11.66
C THR A 84 -16.77 -2.36 10.80
N LYS A 85 -16.64 -2.30 9.47
CA LYS A 85 -17.17 -3.23 8.48
C LYS A 85 -16.06 -3.50 7.47
N PHE A 86 -15.66 -4.75 7.28
CA PHE A 86 -14.75 -5.15 6.20
C PHE A 86 -15.43 -4.85 4.86
N LYS A 87 -15.13 -3.68 4.28
CA LYS A 87 -15.42 -3.37 2.89
C LYS A 87 -14.27 -3.97 2.07
N LYS A 88 -14.57 -4.69 0.98
CA LYS A 88 -13.55 -5.11 0.00
C LYS A 88 -12.63 -3.91 -0.30
N PRO A 89 -11.30 -4.09 -0.42
CA PRO A 89 -10.38 -3.00 -0.74
C PRO A 89 -10.92 -2.27 -1.95
N ASP A 90 -11.24 -0.98 -1.77
CA ASP A 90 -11.72 -0.15 -2.84
C ASP A 90 -10.58 -0.08 -3.89
N PRO A 91 -10.79 -0.48 -5.15
CA PRO A 91 -9.77 -0.38 -6.20
C PRO A 91 -9.25 1.05 -6.39
N SER A 92 -9.99 2.05 -5.90
CA SER A 92 -9.59 3.45 -5.87
C SER A 92 -8.65 3.83 -4.72
N GLN A 93 -8.31 2.90 -3.80
CA GLN A 93 -7.36 3.15 -2.73
C GLN A 93 -6.02 3.59 -3.32
N GLU A 94 -5.46 4.64 -2.75
CA GLU A 94 -4.14 5.14 -3.07
C GLU A 94 -3.10 4.29 -2.33
N PHE A 95 -2.01 3.96 -3.00
CA PHE A 95 -0.83 3.36 -2.39
C PHE A 95 0.28 4.40 -2.35
N ILE A 96 0.75 4.74 -1.15
CA ILE A 96 1.76 5.78 -0.96
C ILE A 96 3.13 5.14 -0.78
N VAL A 97 4.11 5.62 -1.53
CA VAL A 97 5.52 5.25 -1.44
C VAL A 97 6.31 6.49 -1.05
N TRP A 98 7.15 6.37 -0.02
CA TRP A 98 8.04 7.44 0.39
C TRP A 98 9.39 7.27 -0.29
N LYS A 99 9.99 8.41 -0.65
CA LYS A 99 11.35 8.48 -1.14
C LYS A 99 12.31 8.03 -0.04
N ASP A 100 13.26 7.17 -0.38
CA ASP A 100 14.27 6.70 0.56
C ASP A 100 15.48 7.64 0.64
N LEU A 101 16.47 7.26 1.46
CA LEU A 101 17.71 8.02 1.69
C LEU A 101 18.56 8.19 0.42
N THR A 102 18.39 7.32 -0.58
CA THR A 102 19.07 7.42 -1.89
C THR A 102 18.26 8.23 -2.90
N HIS A 103 17.20 8.90 -2.44
CA HIS A 103 16.28 9.68 -3.25
C HIS A 103 15.46 8.86 -4.27
N MET A 104 15.38 7.55 -4.06
CA MET A 104 14.65 6.64 -4.94
C MET A 104 13.36 6.13 -4.27
N PHE A 105 12.44 5.60 -5.07
CA PHE A 105 11.20 5.02 -4.56
C PHE A 105 11.30 3.50 -4.63
N ARG A 106 11.44 2.87 -3.46
CA ARG A 106 11.46 1.42 -3.33
C ARG A 106 10.21 0.92 -2.63
N ILE A 107 9.69 -0.20 -3.09
CA ILE A 107 8.43 -0.75 -2.62
C ILE A 107 8.50 -2.27 -2.56
N ASP A 108 8.02 -2.84 -1.46
CA ASP A 108 7.84 -4.29 -1.35
C ASP A 108 6.60 -4.72 -2.14
N GLY A 109 6.78 -5.77 -2.94
CA GLY A 109 5.75 -6.31 -3.80
C GLY A 109 5.85 -7.81 -3.96
N LYS A 110 5.06 -8.36 -4.88
CA LYS A 110 5.10 -9.77 -5.24
C LYS A 110 5.07 -9.98 -6.74
N ILE A 111 5.86 -10.94 -7.21
CA ILE A 111 5.78 -11.54 -8.54
C ILE A 111 5.35 -12.99 -8.36
N ASN A 112 4.25 -13.42 -9.00
CA ASN A 112 3.75 -14.81 -8.93
C ASN A 112 3.71 -15.38 -7.50
N ASN A 113 3.29 -14.54 -6.54
CA ASN A 113 3.20 -14.81 -5.09
C ASN A 113 4.51 -14.80 -4.30
N THR A 114 5.66 -14.69 -4.95
CA THR A 114 6.98 -14.55 -4.29
C THR A 114 7.27 -13.08 -4.00
N SER A 115 7.72 -12.79 -2.78
CA SER A 115 8.06 -11.42 -2.36
C SER A 115 9.33 -10.93 -3.05
N VAL A 116 9.27 -9.70 -3.56
CA VAL A 116 10.41 -8.99 -4.16
C VAL A 116 10.38 -7.53 -3.75
N LYS A 117 11.53 -6.86 -3.79
CA LYS A 117 11.62 -5.41 -3.64
C LYS A 117 11.78 -4.79 -5.03
N PHE A 118 10.92 -3.83 -5.33
CA PHE A 118 10.94 -3.09 -6.58
C PHE A 118 11.59 -1.73 -6.39
N LEU A 119 12.36 -1.30 -7.40
CA LEU A 119 12.72 0.08 -7.63
C LEU A 119 11.76 0.65 -8.69
N ILE A 120 11.06 1.73 -8.37
CA ILE A 120 10.19 2.42 -9.35
C ILE A 120 11.10 3.13 -10.36
N ASP A 121 11.04 2.69 -11.61
CA ASP A 121 11.89 3.23 -12.68
C ASP A 121 11.01 3.59 -13.89
N THR A 122 10.73 4.89 -14.03
CA THR A 122 9.96 5.42 -15.15
C THR A 122 10.68 5.36 -16.48
N GLY A 123 12.02 5.20 -16.47
CA GLY A 123 12.85 5.07 -17.67
C GLY A 123 12.88 3.65 -18.24
N ALA A 124 12.57 2.64 -17.42
CA ALA A 124 12.48 1.25 -17.88
C ALA A 124 11.18 1.00 -18.67
N SER A 125 11.30 0.53 -19.92
CA SER A 125 10.13 0.23 -20.78
C SER A 125 9.32 -0.98 -20.32
N ALA A 126 9.91 -1.88 -19.53
CA ALA A 126 9.26 -3.05 -18.94
C ALA A 126 9.74 -3.28 -17.50
N ILE A 127 9.01 -4.11 -16.74
CA ILE A 127 9.58 -4.72 -15.54
C ILE A 127 10.86 -5.45 -15.95
N ALA A 128 11.97 -5.19 -15.26
CA ALA A 128 13.25 -5.82 -15.57
C ALA A 128 13.87 -6.44 -14.32
N LEU A 129 14.42 -7.64 -14.46
CA LEU A 129 15.15 -8.34 -13.43
C LEU A 129 16.28 -9.16 -14.05
N ASN A 130 17.30 -9.44 -13.26
CA ASN A 130 18.39 -10.30 -13.70
C ASN A 130 18.04 -11.80 -13.58
N SER A 131 18.82 -12.63 -14.25
CA SER A 131 18.65 -14.09 -14.29
C SER A 131 18.77 -14.75 -12.91
N ASN A 132 19.64 -14.23 -12.01
CA ASN A 132 19.82 -14.75 -10.66
C ASN A 132 18.53 -14.58 -9.84
N THR A 133 17.92 -13.39 -9.91
CA THR A 133 16.64 -13.08 -9.28
C THR A 133 15.53 -13.92 -9.86
N ALA A 134 15.46 -14.08 -11.19
CA ALA A 134 14.46 -14.91 -11.84
C ALA A 134 14.50 -16.37 -11.33
N ARG A 135 15.70 -16.96 -11.22
CA ARG A 135 15.88 -18.29 -10.62
C ARG A 135 15.47 -18.33 -9.16
N LYS A 136 15.87 -17.33 -8.36
CA LYS A 136 15.51 -17.23 -6.93
C LYS A 136 14.01 -17.20 -6.69
N ILE A 137 13.24 -16.57 -7.58
CA ILE A 137 11.78 -16.46 -7.46
C ILE A 137 11.02 -17.56 -8.21
N GLY A 138 11.72 -18.54 -8.78
CA GLY A 138 11.13 -19.70 -9.45
C GLY A 138 10.57 -19.41 -10.85
N LEU A 139 11.07 -18.39 -11.55
CA LEU A 139 10.70 -18.14 -12.94
C LEU A 139 11.52 -19.01 -13.90
N ASP A 140 10.85 -19.85 -14.66
CA ASP A 140 11.43 -20.56 -15.80
C ASP A 140 11.52 -19.63 -17.03
N TYR A 141 12.42 -18.65 -16.94
CA TYR A 141 12.50 -17.56 -17.90
C TYR A 141 13.04 -17.96 -19.28
N LYS A 142 13.73 -19.11 -19.37
CA LYS A 142 14.27 -19.63 -20.63
C LYS A 142 13.20 -20.14 -21.59
N LYS A 143 11.98 -20.37 -21.11
CA LYS A 143 10.79 -20.61 -21.95
C LYS A 143 10.21 -19.33 -22.56
N GLY A 144 10.74 -18.16 -22.17
CA GLY A 144 10.35 -16.87 -22.73
C GLY A 144 10.87 -16.65 -24.15
N LEU A 145 10.47 -15.54 -24.75
CA LEU A 145 10.96 -15.14 -26.08
C LEU A 145 12.34 -14.49 -25.94
N PRO A 146 13.38 -14.93 -26.67
CA PRO A 146 14.67 -14.25 -26.67
C PRO A 146 14.53 -12.76 -27.01
N LEU A 147 15.28 -11.90 -26.29
CA LEU A 147 15.34 -10.47 -26.56
C LEU A 147 16.76 -9.93 -26.39
N GLN A 148 16.98 -8.73 -26.93
CA GLN A 148 18.08 -7.86 -26.57
C GLN A 148 17.50 -6.56 -26.00
N ALA A 149 18.02 -6.12 -24.86
CA ALA A 149 17.60 -4.90 -24.19
C ALA A 149 18.73 -3.88 -24.18
N THR A 150 18.42 -2.63 -24.55
CA THR A 150 19.33 -1.51 -24.35
C THR A 150 19.27 -1.07 -22.89
N THR A 151 20.42 -1.05 -22.23
CA THR A 151 20.57 -0.62 -20.83
C THR A 151 21.60 0.50 -20.73
N ALA A 152 21.73 1.11 -19.55
CA ALA A 152 22.77 2.11 -19.30
C ALA A 152 24.20 1.55 -19.48
N SER A 153 24.39 0.23 -19.32
CA SER A 153 25.68 -0.44 -19.49
C SER A 153 25.87 -1.02 -20.91
N GLY A 154 24.96 -0.71 -21.85
CA GLY A 154 24.97 -1.25 -23.21
C GLY A 154 23.90 -2.31 -23.45
N ILE A 155 24.09 -3.11 -24.50
CA ILE A 155 23.12 -4.14 -24.92
C ILE A 155 23.25 -5.39 -24.04
N ALA A 156 22.15 -5.80 -23.43
CA ALA A 156 22.05 -7.01 -22.63
C ALA A 156 21.17 -8.05 -23.34
N LYS A 157 21.61 -9.31 -23.36
CA LYS A 157 20.79 -10.44 -23.81
C LYS A 157 19.82 -10.86 -22.72
N GLY A 158 18.65 -11.36 -23.09
CA GLY A 158 17.66 -11.80 -22.13
C GLY A 158 16.46 -12.50 -22.77
N TYR A 159 15.39 -12.60 -21.98
CA TYR A 159 14.14 -13.23 -22.38
C TYR A 159 12.96 -12.37 -21.95
N GLN A 160 11.99 -12.20 -22.84
CA GLN A 160 10.68 -11.66 -22.50
C GLN A 160 9.85 -12.78 -21.88
N VAL A 161 9.35 -12.52 -20.67
CA VAL A 161 8.42 -13.40 -19.97
C VAL A 161 7.12 -12.67 -19.69
N THR A 162 6.05 -13.43 -19.46
CA THR A 162 4.79 -12.90 -18.94
C THR A 162 4.65 -13.32 -17.49
N LEU A 163 4.57 -12.35 -16.60
CA LEU A 163 4.31 -12.56 -15.19
C LEU A 163 2.80 -12.73 -14.99
N ASN A 164 2.39 -13.84 -14.39
CA ASN A 164 0.97 -14.14 -14.13
C ASN A 164 0.35 -13.05 -13.27
N GLN A 165 1.08 -12.61 -12.23
CA GLN A 165 0.60 -11.59 -11.31
C GLN A 165 1.76 -10.74 -10.77
N VAL A 166 1.57 -9.42 -10.78
CA VAL A 166 2.41 -8.45 -10.06
C VAL A 166 1.53 -7.69 -9.08
N LYS A 167 1.94 -7.64 -7.81
CA LYS A 167 1.15 -7.05 -6.72
C LYS A 167 1.98 -6.05 -5.89
N LEU A 168 1.40 -4.88 -5.63
CA LEU A 168 1.92 -3.82 -4.76
C LEU A 168 0.79 -3.40 -3.80
N GLY A 169 0.92 -3.69 -2.51
CA GLY A 169 -0.18 -3.44 -1.55
C GLY A 169 -1.49 -4.10 -2.00
N HIS A 170 -2.53 -3.29 -2.24
CA HIS A 170 -3.82 -3.74 -2.80
C HIS A 170 -3.86 -3.71 -4.35
N ILE A 171 -2.93 -3.01 -5.00
CA ILE A 171 -2.84 -2.95 -6.46
C ILE A 171 -2.35 -4.30 -6.98
N LYS A 172 -3.12 -4.89 -7.89
CA LYS A 172 -2.79 -6.16 -8.52
C LYS A 172 -3.02 -6.07 -10.02
N LEU A 173 -1.99 -6.40 -10.79
CA LEU A 173 -2.05 -6.52 -12.24
C LEU A 173 -1.74 -7.96 -12.63
N TYR A 174 -2.41 -8.42 -13.68
CA TYR A 174 -2.22 -9.73 -14.28
C TYR A 174 -1.59 -9.59 -15.66
N ASN A 175 -0.97 -10.67 -16.13
CA ASN A 175 -0.41 -10.78 -17.48
C ASN A 175 0.51 -9.60 -17.81
N VAL A 176 1.53 -9.40 -16.98
CA VAL A 176 2.46 -8.27 -17.07
C VAL A 176 3.73 -8.73 -17.76
N LYS A 177 4.08 -8.12 -18.89
CA LYS A 177 5.34 -8.41 -19.58
C LYS A 177 6.53 -7.95 -18.73
N ALA A 178 7.58 -8.77 -18.68
CA ALA A 178 8.84 -8.46 -18.02
C ALA A 178 10.01 -8.96 -18.87
N ALA A 179 11.17 -8.33 -18.71
CA ALA A 179 12.43 -8.73 -19.29
C ALA A 179 13.33 -9.37 -18.22
N VAL A 180 13.74 -10.61 -18.44
CA VAL A 180 14.79 -11.25 -17.64
C VAL A 180 16.11 -11.12 -18.38
N LEU A 181 17.03 -10.33 -17.85
CA LEU A 181 18.34 -10.10 -18.45
C LEU A 181 19.36 -11.11 -17.92
N GLU A 182 20.20 -11.63 -18.80
CA GLU A 182 21.26 -12.54 -18.41
C GLU A 182 22.33 -11.82 -17.56
N GLY A 183 22.92 -12.56 -16.62
CA GLY A 183 23.89 -12.02 -15.66
C GLY A 183 23.27 -11.48 -14.38
N SER A 184 23.90 -10.45 -13.81
CA SER A 184 23.64 -9.93 -12.45
C SER A 184 23.00 -8.53 -12.41
N PHE A 185 22.79 -7.90 -13.58
CA PHE A 185 22.15 -6.59 -13.69
C PHE A 185 20.77 -6.69 -14.36
N PRO A 186 19.79 -5.86 -13.97
CA PRO A 186 19.84 -4.89 -12.87
C PRO A 186 19.97 -5.58 -11.50
N THR A 187 20.60 -4.92 -10.53
CA THR A 187 20.81 -5.47 -9.18
C THR A 187 19.51 -5.53 -8.37
N GLU A 188 18.57 -4.64 -8.69
CA GLU A 188 17.21 -4.59 -8.15
C GLU A 188 16.20 -4.91 -9.23
N VAL A 189 14.99 -5.34 -8.84
CA VAL A 189 13.89 -5.50 -9.80
C VAL A 189 13.35 -4.12 -10.15
N LEU A 190 13.46 -3.73 -11.41
CA LEU A 190 12.93 -2.46 -11.91
C LEU A 190 11.43 -2.62 -12.19
N LEU A 191 10.62 -1.71 -11.67
CA LEU A 191 9.19 -1.62 -11.96
C LEU A 191 8.98 -0.60 -13.09
N GLY A 192 9.01 -1.08 -14.33
CA GLY A 192 8.91 -0.25 -15.53
C GLY A 192 7.52 -0.08 -16.12
N GLN A 193 7.46 0.46 -17.33
CA GLN A 193 6.24 0.93 -17.98
C GLN A 193 5.20 -0.15 -18.30
N THR A 194 5.58 -1.42 -18.45
CA THR A 194 4.61 -2.53 -18.58
C THR A 194 3.69 -2.66 -17.37
N PHE A 195 4.11 -2.16 -16.20
CA PHE A 195 3.28 -1.99 -15.02
C PHE A 195 2.80 -0.55 -14.87
N LEU A 196 3.74 0.42 -14.88
CA LEU A 196 3.46 1.82 -14.53
C LEU A 196 2.47 2.51 -15.47
N SER A 197 2.41 2.13 -16.75
CA SER A 197 1.43 2.70 -17.69
C SER A 197 -0.03 2.45 -17.27
N ARG A 198 -0.29 1.43 -16.45
CA ARG A 198 -1.61 1.07 -15.90
C ARG A 198 -1.87 1.70 -14.54
N ILE A 199 -1.00 2.60 -14.08
CA ILE A 199 -1.05 3.25 -12.77
C ILE A 199 -1.07 4.77 -12.96
N HIS A 200 -2.00 5.46 -12.31
CA HIS A 200 -1.91 6.89 -12.07
C HIS A 200 -0.88 7.12 -10.97
N MET A 201 0.13 7.92 -11.29
CA MET A 201 1.23 8.25 -10.41
C MET A 201 1.28 9.75 -10.20
N THR A 202 1.17 10.17 -8.94
CA THR A 202 1.30 11.58 -8.55
C THR A 202 2.46 11.71 -7.59
N ARG A 203 3.38 12.61 -7.87
CA ARG A 203 4.51 12.92 -6.97
C ARG A 203 4.26 14.26 -6.30
N ASP A 204 4.46 14.30 -4.99
CA ASP A 204 4.35 15.51 -4.18
C ASP A 204 5.51 15.53 -3.17
N GLY A 205 6.59 16.24 -3.53
CA GLY A 205 7.86 16.23 -2.81
C GLY A 205 8.45 14.82 -2.69
N ASP A 206 8.47 14.33 -1.45
CA ASP A 206 9.04 13.04 -1.06
C ASP A 206 8.04 11.88 -1.04
N LYS A 207 6.76 12.14 -1.37
CA LYS A 207 5.75 11.08 -1.48
C LYS A 207 5.36 10.85 -2.94
N MET A 208 5.13 9.59 -3.27
CA MET A 208 4.57 9.12 -4.53
C MET A 208 3.27 8.38 -4.25
N ILE A 209 2.21 8.81 -4.90
CA ILE A 209 0.86 8.24 -4.78
C ILE A 209 0.61 7.40 -6.04
N LEU A 210 0.29 6.12 -5.84
CA LEU A 210 0.00 5.16 -6.89
C LEU A 210 -1.47 4.74 -6.82
N LYS A 211 -2.17 4.82 -7.95
CA LYS A 211 -3.58 4.40 -8.06
C LYS A 211 -3.77 3.61 -9.34
N LYS A 212 -4.43 2.45 -9.28
CA LYS A 212 -4.69 1.65 -10.49
C LYS A 212 -5.58 2.43 -11.45
N LYS A 213 -5.22 2.46 -12.74
CA LYS A 213 -6.10 2.92 -13.81
C LYS A 213 -7.10 1.79 -14.09
N PHE A 214 -8.30 1.91 -13.51
CA PHE A 214 -9.45 1.00 -13.68
C PHE A 214 -9.27 -0.41 -13.11
#